data_AF-A0A815YLJ0-F1
#
_entry.id   AF-A0A815YLJ0-F1
#
_cell.length_a   1.000
_cell.length_b   1.000
_cell.length_c   1.000
_cell.angle_alpha   90.00
_cell.angle_beta   90.00
_cell.angle_gamma   90.00
#
_symmetry.space_group_name_H-M   'P 1'
#
loop_
_entity.id
_entity.type
_entity.pdbx_description
1 polymer ?
#
loop_
_entity_poly.entity_id
_entity_poly.type
_entity_poly.pdbx_seq_one_letter_code
_entity_poly.pdbx_strand_id
1 'polypeptide(L)'
;MTTYERRTFITGELIKKSRPRRNSNDHYYVSLIDYPYDIYPDYISSQCFLMTRYNARLFYIESKYTRLFHFDNIYMGLLAYSMSIKLIKNNELFSTTLSSINIFNYQNQILSRRKTIFNNKINFNSTKKPICIRGYRNEKLVQLWNKLHQTNLTFSF
;
A
#
# COMPACT_ATOMS: atom_id res chain seq x y z
N MET A 1 3.78 21.00 7.77
CA MET A 1 3.88 20.65 6.34
C MET A 1 3.89 21.93 5.52
N THR A 2 4.98 22.22 4.83
CA THR A 2 5.13 23.43 4.01
C THR A 2 4.24 23.37 2.75
N THR A 3 4.02 24.50 2.09
CA THR A 3 3.26 24.56 0.83
C THR A 3 3.91 23.69 -0.26
N TYR A 4 5.24 23.61 -0.27
CA TYR A 4 6.00 22.75 -1.16
C TYR A 4 5.74 21.27 -0.84
N GLU A 5 5.88 20.87 0.42
CA GLU A 5 5.65 19.48 0.85
C GLU A 5 4.22 19.01 0.54
N ARG A 6 3.21 19.89 0.64
CA ARG A 6 1.83 19.57 0.24
C ARG A 6 1.70 19.37 -1.26
N ARG A 7 2.41 20.14 -2.09
CA ARG A 7 2.37 20.01 -3.56
C ARG A 7 3.11 18.76 -4.02
N THR A 8 4.25 18.44 -3.41
CA THR A 8 5.05 17.25 -3.74
C THR A 8 4.67 16.02 -2.91
N PHE A 9 3.42 15.95 -2.47
CA PHE A 9 2.98 14.88 -1.58
C PHE A 9 2.84 13.55 -2.33
N ILE A 10 3.46 12.52 -1.75
CA ILE A 10 3.27 11.12 -2.10
C ILE A 10 3.41 10.27 -0.83
N THR A 11 2.50 9.32 -0.64
CA THR A 11 2.49 8.46 0.55
C THR A 11 1.94 7.07 0.27
N GLY A 12 2.31 6.11 1.11
CA GLY A 12 1.75 4.78 1.15
C GLY A 12 2.54 3.91 2.13
N GLU A 13 2.60 2.60 1.85
CA GLU A 13 3.51 1.70 2.54
C GLU A 13 4.93 1.90 2.01
N LEU A 14 5.78 2.57 2.80
CA LEU A 14 7.16 2.85 2.45
C LEU A 14 8.04 1.63 2.74
N ILE A 15 8.74 1.18 1.70
CA ILE A 15 9.74 0.12 1.74
C ILE A 15 11.12 0.75 1.64
N LYS A 16 12.03 0.34 2.54
CA LYS A 16 13.39 0.87 2.63
C LYS A 16 14.41 -0.25 2.54
N LYS A 17 15.59 0.06 1.99
CA LYS A 17 16.75 -0.84 1.94
C LYS A 17 16.46 -2.23 1.34
N SER A 18 15.44 -2.34 0.48
CA SER A 18 15.14 -3.60 -0.20
C SER A 18 16.17 -3.88 -1.29
N ARG A 19 16.45 -5.16 -1.53
CA ARG A 19 17.49 -5.59 -2.46
C ARG A 19 16.90 -6.28 -3.71
N PRO A 20 17.50 -6.13 -4.89
CA PRO A 20 17.17 -6.93 -6.07
C PRO A 20 17.39 -8.41 -5.78
N ARG A 21 16.49 -9.25 -6.28
CA ARG A 21 16.64 -10.70 -6.17
C ARG A 21 17.59 -11.19 -7.24
N ARG A 22 18.69 -11.81 -6.83
CA ARG A 22 19.78 -12.23 -7.75
C ARG A 22 19.72 -13.71 -8.15
N ASN A 23 18.76 -14.46 -7.60
CA ASN A 23 18.53 -15.84 -8.00
C ASN A 23 17.65 -15.88 -9.26
N SER A 24 18.16 -16.45 -10.36
CA SER A 24 17.46 -16.57 -11.64
C SER A 24 16.16 -17.39 -11.56
N ASN A 25 16.01 -18.22 -10.54
CA ASN A 25 14.80 -19.03 -10.33
C ASN A 25 13.70 -18.26 -9.57
N ASP A 26 13.96 -17.03 -9.15
CA ASP A 26 12.97 -16.20 -8.47
C ASP A 26 12.12 -15.44 -9.50
N HIS A 27 10.80 -15.43 -9.33
CA HIS A 27 9.88 -14.69 -10.21
C HIS A 27 10.16 -13.18 -10.23
N TYR A 28 10.86 -12.67 -9.22
CA TYR A 28 11.28 -11.27 -9.12
C TYR A 28 12.79 -11.08 -9.38
N TYR A 29 13.41 -11.99 -10.15
CA TYR A 29 14.82 -11.92 -10.52
C TYR A 29 15.16 -10.60 -11.25
N VAL A 30 16.30 -10.02 -10.88
CA VAL A 30 16.89 -8.85 -11.55
C VAL A 30 18.37 -9.09 -11.78
N SER A 31 18.78 -9.03 -13.05
CA SER A 31 20.17 -9.19 -13.45
C SER A 31 21.01 -7.98 -13.03
N LEU A 32 22.34 -8.16 -12.98
CA LEU A 32 23.27 -7.04 -12.76
C LEU A 32 23.28 -6.05 -13.95
N ILE A 33 22.91 -6.51 -15.14
CA ILE A 33 22.80 -5.68 -16.35
C ILE A 33 21.58 -4.75 -16.25
N ASP A 34 20.47 -5.25 -15.70
CA ASP A 34 19.24 -4.45 -15.53
C ASP A 34 19.35 -3.50 -14.35
N TYR A 35 20.02 -3.92 -13.27
CA TYR A 35 20.25 -3.09 -12.10
C TYR A 35 21.58 -3.45 -11.42
N PRO A 36 22.64 -2.64 -11.57
CA PRO A 36 23.98 -2.99 -11.10
C PRO A 36 24.18 -2.77 -9.59
N TYR A 37 23.23 -2.13 -8.90
CA TYR A 37 23.37 -1.79 -7.47
C TYR A 37 22.75 -2.83 -6.55
N ASP A 38 23.21 -2.89 -5.30
CA ASP A 38 22.75 -3.89 -4.32
C ASP A 38 21.46 -3.51 -3.59
N ILE A 39 21.05 -2.24 -3.68
CA ILE A 39 19.92 -1.70 -2.93
C ILE A 39 19.09 -0.83 -3.87
N TYR A 40 17.77 -1.03 -3.85
CA TYR A 40 16.83 -0.13 -4.51
C TYR A 40 16.70 1.18 -3.73
N PRO A 41 16.39 2.31 -4.40
CA PRO A 41 15.93 3.49 -3.68
C PRO A 41 14.70 3.16 -2.83
N ASP A 42 14.42 4.00 -1.83
CA ASP A 42 13.17 3.92 -1.09
C ASP A 42 11.98 4.03 -2.08
N TYR A 43 10.95 3.19 -1.91
CA TYR A 43 9.77 3.21 -2.76
C TYR A 43 8.48 2.92 -1.97
N ILE A 44 7.34 3.26 -2.56
CA ILE A 44 6.02 2.91 -2.03
C ILE A 44 5.56 1.57 -2.64
N SER A 45 5.00 0.69 -1.81
CA SER A 45 4.43 -0.61 -2.22
C SER A 45 3.42 -0.45 -3.36
N SER A 46 3.39 -1.41 -4.29
CA SER A 46 2.58 -1.35 -5.53
C SER A 46 1.07 -1.43 -5.29
N GLN A 47 0.63 -1.91 -4.13
CA GLN A 47 -0.81 -2.15 -3.93
C GLN A 47 -1.61 -0.86 -3.84
N CYS A 48 -1.06 0.18 -3.20
CA CYS A 48 -1.83 1.35 -2.84
C CYS A 48 -0.97 2.52 -2.39
N PHE A 49 -1.25 3.69 -2.94
CA PHE A 49 -0.58 4.92 -2.60
C PHE A 49 -1.48 6.12 -2.90
N LEU A 50 -1.16 7.27 -2.31
CA LEU A 50 -1.75 8.56 -2.66
C LEU A 50 -0.65 9.49 -3.14
N MET A 51 -0.96 10.25 -4.19
CA MET A 51 -0.03 11.17 -4.83
C MET A 51 -0.79 12.40 -5.30
N THR A 52 -0.16 13.55 -5.25
CA THR A 52 -0.73 14.77 -5.85
C THR A 52 -0.68 14.71 -7.37
N ARG A 53 -1.62 15.41 -8.01
CA ARG A 53 -1.58 15.63 -9.47
C ARG A 53 -0.26 16.26 -9.94
N TYR A 54 0.35 17.10 -9.09
CA TYR A 54 1.64 17.72 -9.38
C TYR A 54 2.76 16.68 -9.50
N ASN A 55 2.91 15.79 -8.51
CA ASN A 55 3.88 14.69 -8.60
C ASN A 55 3.58 13.74 -9.75
N ALA A 56 2.31 13.46 -10.05
CA ALA A 56 1.96 12.61 -11.18
C ALA A 56 2.46 13.20 -12.52
N ARG A 57 2.39 14.53 -12.68
CA ARG A 57 2.97 15.22 -13.85
C ARG A 57 4.48 15.17 -13.86
N LEU A 58 5.13 15.37 -12.71
CA LEU A 58 6.59 15.26 -12.61
C LEU A 58 7.06 13.85 -12.97
N PHE A 59 6.41 12.82 -12.44
CA PHE A 59 6.72 11.41 -12.76
C PHE A 59 6.54 11.12 -14.25
N TYR A 60 5.52 11.69 -14.89
CA TYR A 60 5.32 11.56 -16.34
C TYR A 60 6.41 12.27 -17.17
N ILE A 61 6.94 13.39 -16.70
CA ILE A 61 8.03 14.10 -17.38
C ILE A 61 9.32 13.31 -17.20
N GLU A 62 9.62 12.89 -15.97
CA GLU A 62 10.83 12.17 -15.61
C GLU A 62 10.89 10.77 -16.24
N SER A 63 9.75 10.12 -16.43
CA SER A 63 9.70 8.80 -17.07
C SER A 63 10.19 8.80 -18.52
N LYS A 64 10.29 9.96 -19.17
CA LYS A 64 10.86 10.11 -20.51
C LYS A 64 12.39 10.07 -20.51
N TYR A 65 13.02 10.33 -19.36
CA TYR A 65 14.47 10.41 -19.21
C TYR A 65 15.02 9.26 -18.35
N THR A 66 14.19 8.64 -17.52
CA THR A 66 14.56 7.48 -16.72
C THR A 66 14.29 6.18 -17.48
N ARG A 67 15.32 5.33 -17.61
CA ARG A 67 15.21 3.98 -18.20
C ARG A 67 14.09 3.19 -17.53
N LEU A 68 13.17 2.66 -18.34
CA LEU A 68 12.07 1.82 -17.87
C LEU A 68 12.59 0.64 -17.05
N PHE A 69 11.91 0.36 -15.94
CA PHE A 69 12.21 -0.74 -15.05
C PHE A 69 10.97 -1.62 -14.86
N HIS A 70 11.15 -2.93 -14.81
CA HIS A 70 10.04 -3.89 -14.91
C HIS A 70 9.06 -3.82 -13.72
N PHE A 71 9.57 -3.50 -12.53
CA PHE A 71 8.74 -3.37 -11.34
C PHE A 71 8.29 -1.93 -11.15
N ASP A 72 6.98 -1.71 -11.21
CA ASP A 72 6.31 -0.42 -11.15
C ASP A 72 6.63 0.38 -9.88
N ASN A 73 6.60 -0.26 -8.72
CA ASN A 73 6.94 0.34 -7.44
C ASN A 73 8.40 0.80 -7.38
N ILE A 74 9.34 -0.03 -7.85
CA ILE A 74 10.76 0.30 -7.89
C ILE A 74 11.01 1.39 -8.93
N TYR A 75 10.36 1.33 -10.10
CA TYR A 75 10.43 2.37 -11.11
C TYR A 75 9.97 3.71 -10.56
N MET A 76 8.83 3.76 -9.87
CA MET A 76 8.37 4.97 -9.17
C MET A 76 9.35 5.45 -8.10
N GLY A 77 10.03 4.53 -7.39
CA GLY A 77 11.12 4.86 -6.48
C GLY A 77 12.32 5.51 -7.18
N LEU A 78 12.71 5.01 -8.35
CA LEU A 78 13.78 5.60 -9.18
C LEU A 78 13.41 7.01 -9.66
N LEU A 79 12.17 7.21 -10.13
CA LEU A 79 11.66 8.53 -10.50
C LEU A 79 11.70 9.47 -9.29
N ALA A 80 11.18 9.06 -8.14
CA ALA A 80 11.21 9.88 -6.93
C ALA A 80 12.64 10.23 -6.49
N TYR A 81 13.55 9.26 -6.58
CA TYR A 81 14.96 9.44 -6.22
C TYR A 81 15.66 10.45 -7.13
N SER A 82 15.50 10.32 -8.46
CA SER A 82 16.11 11.24 -9.44
C SER A 82 15.68 12.71 -9.24
N MET A 83 14.42 12.92 -8.85
CA MET A 83 13.85 14.24 -8.60
C MET A 83 13.97 14.72 -7.15
N SER A 84 14.64 13.96 -6.27
CA SER A 84 14.73 14.25 -4.83
C SER A 84 13.36 14.44 -4.14
N ILE A 85 12.34 13.70 -4.61
CA ILE A 85 11.00 13.73 -4.02
C ILE A 85 10.96 12.86 -2.76
N LYS A 86 10.56 13.46 -1.65
CA LYS A 86 10.44 12.77 -0.36
C LYS A 86 9.19 11.89 -0.31
N LEU A 87 9.39 10.58 -0.14
CA LEU A 87 8.31 9.63 0.10
C LEU A 87 7.86 9.64 1.57
N ILE A 88 6.56 9.81 1.81
CA ILE A 88 6.00 9.90 3.16
C ILE A 88 5.53 8.52 3.62
N LYS A 89 6.10 8.05 4.73
CA LYS A 89 5.75 6.77 5.37
C LYS A 89 4.37 6.84 6.00
N ASN A 90 3.45 5.96 5.60
CA ASN A 90 2.16 5.75 6.27
C ASN A 90 1.77 4.26 6.32
N ASN A 91 2.74 3.36 6.55
CA ASN A 91 2.54 1.91 6.45
C ASN A 91 1.30 1.40 7.21
N GLU A 92 1.03 1.92 8.41
CA GLU A 92 -0.14 1.52 9.22
C GLU A 92 -1.49 1.68 8.49
N LEU A 93 -1.62 2.69 7.62
CA LEU A 93 -2.87 2.97 6.90
C LEU A 93 -2.95 2.26 5.54
N PHE A 94 -1.84 1.71 5.05
CA PHE A 94 -1.70 1.19 3.69
C PHE A 94 -1.31 -0.30 3.61
N SER A 95 -0.84 -0.93 4.70
CA SER A 95 -0.42 -2.34 4.71
C SER A 95 -1.50 -3.33 5.20
N THR A 96 -2.70 -2.84 5.51
CA THR A 96 -3.78 -3.62 6.14
C THR A 96 -4.33 -4.69 5.18
N THR A 97 -4.48 -5.93 5.68
CA THR A 97 -5.08 -7.05 4.92
C THR A 97 -6.52 -7.27 5.36
N LEU A 98 -7.40 -7.72 4.46
CA LEU A 98 -8.79 -8.02 4.81
C LEU A 98 -8.89 -9.03 5.98
N SER A 99 -8.00 -10.02 6.03
CA SER A 99 -7.94 -11.02 7.12
C SER A 99 -7.65 -10.40 8.50
N SER A 100 -6.92 -9.29 8.54
CA SER A 100 -6.67 -8.55 9.78
C SER A 100 -7.87 -7.72 10.25
N ILE A 101 -8.88 -7.54 9.39
CA ILE A 101 -10.06 -6.73 9.69
C ILE A 101 -11.18 -7.62 10.21
N ASN A 102 -11.70 -7.27 11.38
CA ASN A 102 -12.85 -7.96 11.92
C ASN A 102 -14.17 -7.44 11.32
N ILE A 103 -14.45 -7.81 10.07
CA ILE A 103 -15.66 -7.39 9.36
C ILE A 103 -16.91 -8.11 9.90
N PHE A 104 -16.77 -9.32 10.42
CA PHE A 104 -17.90 -10.21 10.74
C PHE A 104 -18.05 -10.52 12.24
N ASN A 105 -17.88 -9.53 13.09
CA ASN A 105 -18.02 -9.71 14.54
C ASN A 105 -19.49 -9.75 15.05
N TYR A 106 -20.49 -10.05 14.21
CA TYR A 106 -21.89 -10.07 14.67
C TYR A 106 -22.70 -11.36 14.39
N GLN A 107 -22.13 -12.42 13.80
CA GLN A 107 -22.92 -13.65 13.56
C GLN A 107 -22.26 -14.99 13.92
N ASN A 108 -21.06 -14.99 14.52
CA ASN A 108 -20.39 -16.25 14.88
C ASN A 108 -20.25 -16.48 16.39
N GLN A 109 -21.27 -16.13 17.20
CA GLN A 109 -21.39 -16.68 18.55
C GLN A 109 -22.15 -18.01 18.60
N ILE A 110 -22.79 -18.46 17.52
CA ILE A 110 -23.68 -19.64 17.58
C ILE A 110 -23.08 -20.92 16.96
N LEU A 111 -22.02 -20.88 16.12
CA LEU A 111 -21.68 -22.06 15.29
C LEU A 111 -20.20 -22.49 15.19
N SER A 112 -19.32 -22.25 16.16
CA SER A 112 -18.06 -23.02 16.19
C SER A 112 -17.37 -23.05 17.55
N ARG A 113 -17.76 -24.01 18.40
CA ARG A 113 -16.83 -24.66 19.34
C ARG A 113 -15.81 -25.47 18.52
N ARG A 114 -14.71 -24.85 18.04
CA ARG A 114 -13.39 -25.49 17.82
C ARG A 114 -12.36 -24.54 17.17
N LYS A 115 -11.30 -24.31 17.96
CA LYS A 115 -9.87 -24.18 17.62
C LYS A 115 -9.30 -22.88 17.01
N THR A 116 -8.34 -22.37 17.81
CA THR A 116 -6.97 -21.90 17.49
C THR A 116 -6.73 -20.46 17.00
N ILE A 117 -6.30 -19.63 17.96
CA ILE A 117 -5.12 -18.74 17.95
C ILE A 117 -4.84 -18.00 16.62
N PHE A 118 -5.42 -16.82 16.45
CA PHE A 118 -4.81 -15.67 15.75
C PHE A 118 -5.36 -14.39 16.40
N ASN A 119 -4.81 -14.06 17.57
CA ASN A 119 -5.23 -12.94 18.42
C ASN A 119 -4.53 -11.63 18.05
N ASN A 120 -4.67 -11.16 16.81
CA ASN A 120 -4.40 -9.77 16.47
C ASN A 120 -5.36 -9.32 15.34
N LYS A 121 -6.64 -9.20 15.69
CA LYS A 121 -7.68 -8.69 14.79
C LYS A 121 -7.88 -7.20 15.05
N ILE A 122 -7.71 -6.37 14.03
CA ILE A 122 -7.98 -4.94 14.07
C ILE A 122 -9.51 -4.76 14.10
N ASN A 123 -9.98 -4.13 15.17
CA ASN A 123 -11.38 -3.74 15.30
C ASN A 123 -11.61 -2.48 14.45
N PHE A 124 -12.70 -2.45 13.66
CA PHE A 124 -13.07 -1.27 12.86
C PHE A 124 -13.46 -0.05 13.74
N ASN A 125 -13.62 -0.26 15.04
CA ASN A 125 -13.78 0.78 16.07
C ASN A 125 -12.43 1.33 16.59
N SER A 126 -11.30 0.90 16.04
CA SER A 126 -10.00 1.51 16.36
C SER A 126 -9.90 2.90 15.71
N THR A 127 -9.17 3.80 16.35
CA THR A 127 -9.03 5.22 15.92
C THR A 127 -8.34 5.40 14.57
N LYS A 128 -7.73 4.34 14.01
CA LYS A 128 -7.02 4.37 12.73
C LYS A 128 -7.75 3.50 11.71
N LYS A 129 -8.63 4.11 10.93
CA LYS A 129 -9.30 3.47 9.79
C LYS A 129 -8.29 3.33 8.64
N PRO A 130 -8.10 2.14 8.05
CA PRO A 130 -7.18 1.96 6.94
C PRO A 130 -7.67 2.75 5.72
N ILE A 131 -6.73 3.38 5.00
CA ILE A 131 -7.00 3.98 3.69
C ILE A 131 -7.04 2.88 2.63
N CYS A 132 -6.19 1.86 2.79
CA CYS A 132 -6.11 0.76 1.87
C CYS A 132 -6.17 -0.60 2.55
N ILE A 133 -6.87 -1.50 1.89
CA ILE A 133 -7.09 -2.88 2.34
C ILE A 133 -6.71 -3.79 1.18
N ARG A 134 -5.93 -4.85 1.42
CA ARG A 134 -5.53 -5.81 0.39
C ARG A 134 -6.06 -7.22 0.66
N GLY A 135 -6.02 -8.06 -0.38
CA GLY A 135 -6.34 -9.49 -0.27
C GLY A 135 -7.84 -9.78 -0.12
N TYR A 136 -8.71 -8.99 -0.75
CA TYR A 136 -10.14 -9.22 -0.79
C TYR A 136 -10.57 -9.89 -2.10
N ARG A 137 -11.65 -10.68 -2.05
CA ARG A 137 -12.40 -11.13 -3.22
C ARG A 137 -13.52 -10.13 -3.53
N ASN A 138 -14.03 -10.14 -4.76
CA ASN A 138 -15.09 -9.23 -5.22
C ASN A 138 -16.30 -9.20 -4.27
N GLU A 139 -16.79 -10.37 -3.85
CA GLU A 139 -17.90 -10.52 -2.91
C GLU A 139 -17.64 -9.84 -1.54
N LYS A 140 -16.40 -9.93 -1.05
CA LYS A 140 -16.00 -9.36 0.24
C LYS A 140 -15.87 -7.84 0.17
N LEU A 141 -15.47 -7.31 -0.99
CA LEU A 141 -15.43 -5.87 -1.23
C LEU A 141 -16.84 -5.26 -1.17
N VAL A 142 -17.82 -5.89 -1.82
CA VAL A 142 -19.22 -5.43 -1.81
C VAL A 142 -19.79 -5.51 -0.38
N GLN A 143 -19.55 -6.61 0.33
CA GLN A 143 -19.97 -6.77 1.74
C GLN A 143 -19.36 -5.68 2.64
N LEU A 144 -18.07 -5.39 2.45
CA LEU A 144 -17.38 -4.33 3.18
C LEU A 144 -17.98 -2.95 2.88
N TRP A 145 -18.20 -2.64 1.60
CA TRP A 145 -18.79 -1.37 1.16
C TRP A 145 -20.19 -1.16 1.76
N ASN A 146 -21.05 -2.17 1.67
CA ASN A 146 -22.39 -2.10 2.24
C ASN A 146 -22.35 -1.89 3.75
N LYS A 147 -21.44 -2.56 4.46
CA LYS A 147 -21.27 -2.37 5.91
C LYS A 147 -20.82 -0.95 6.24
N LEU A 148 -19.81 -0.43 5.53
CA LEU A 148 -19.32 0.94 5.74
C LEU A 148 -20.42 1.97 5.46
N HIS A 149 -21.19 1.77 4.39
CA HIS A 149 -22.29 2.67 4.05
C HIS A 149 -23.39 2.66 5.11
N GLN A 150 -23.80 1.47 5.58
CA GLN A 150 -24.78 1.32 6.66
C GLN A 150 -24.29 1.95 7.98
N THR A 151 -23.02 1.77 8.34
CA THR A 151 -22.48 2.41 9.56
C THR A 151 -22.58 3.94 9.50
N ASN A 152 -22.32 4.55 8.35
CA ASN A 152 -22.41 6.01 8.22
C ASN A 152 -23.85 6.53 8.34
N LEU A 153 -24.85 5.77 7.87
CA LEU A 153 -26.26 6.10 8.04
C LEU A 153 -26.72 6.00 9.50
N THR A 154 -26.11 5.11 10.31
CA THR A 154 -26.45 4.99 11.74
C THR A 154 -25.85 6.10 12.62
N PHE A 155 -24.85 6.84 12.13
CA PHE A 155 -24.23 7.97 12.85
C PHE A 155 -24.82 9.35 12.50
N SER A 156 -25.81 9.41 11.61
CA SER A 156 -26.59 10.63 11.36
C SER A 156 -27.82 10.67 12.27
N PHE A 157 -27.64 11.15 13.50
CA PHE A 157 -28.70 11.57 14.42
C PHE A 157 -28.26 12.83 15.15
#